data_AF-A0AAX2I5N5-F1
#
_entry.id   AF-A0AAX2I5N5-F1
#
_cell.length_a   1.000
_cell.length_b   1.000
_cell.length_c   1.000
_cell.angle_alpha   90.00
_cell.angle_beta   90.00
_cell.angle_gamma   90.00
#
_symmetry.space_group_name_H-M   'P 1'
#
loop_
_entity.id
_entity.type
_entity.pdbx_description
1 polymer ?
#
loop_
_entity_poly.entity_id
_entity_poly.type
_entity_poly.pdbx_seq_one_letter_code
_entity_poly.pdbx_strand_id
1 'polypeptide(L)'
;MIFFTRGQQLATLADAGKSLPEEHTITFEDPLEMVRVLSAARIVLLRTVKMYPGSITSLSTRLKRDRSTVTRDVAILKKAGLVTVEQKILPGHGRMKEVRTIAHRLKLEAFL
;
A
#
# COMPACT_ATOMS: atom_id res chain seq x y z
N MET A 1 -12.07 -17.82 9.93
CA MET A 1 -12.70 -18.66 8.88
C MET A 1 -13.22 -17.88 7.65
N ILE A 2 -12.83 -16.61 7.42
CA ILE A 2 -13.37 -15.75 6.35
C ILE A 2 -12.59 -15.86 5.03
N PHE A 3 -11.30 -16.26 5.08
CA PHE A 3 -10.45 -16.41 3.90
C PHE A 3 -10.97 -17.44 2.89
N PHE A 4 -11.49 -18.58 3.36
CA PHE A 4 -11.98 -19.65 2.49
C PHE A 4 -13.28 -19.27 1.76
N THR A 5 -14.20 -18.56 2.41
CA THR A 5 -15.45 -18.11 1.80
C THR A 5 -15.19 -17.12 0.66
N ARG A 6 -14.20 -16.22 0.82
CA ARG A 6 -13.78 -15.32 -0.27
C ARG A 6 -13.03 -16.04 -1.38
N GLY A 7 -12.19 -17.02 -1.03
CA GLY A 7 -11.54 -17.88 -2.03
C GLY A 7 -12.55 -18.54 -2.95
N GLN A 8 -13.65 -19.08 -2.39
CA GLN A 8 -14.76 -19.61 -3.18
C GLN A 8 -15.41 -18.54 -4.07
N GLN A 9 -15.71 -17.35 -3.54
CA GLN A 9 -16.33 -16.29 -4.34
C GLN A 9 -15.43 -15.82 -5.50
N LEU A 10 -14.11 -15.72 -5.27
CA LEU A 10 -13.15 -15.37 -6.33
C LEU A 10 -13.04 -16.48 -7.36
N ALA A 11 -13.04 -17.76 -6.94
CA ALA A 11 -13.08 -18.89 -7.86
C ALA A 11 -14.36 -18.87 -8.72
N THR A 12 -15.53 -18.66 -8.12
CA THR A 12 -16.79 -18.55 -8.87
C THR A 12 -16.81 -17.38 -9.84
N LEU A 13 -16.22 -16.23 -9.49
CA LEU A 13 -16.10 -15.08 -10.39
C LEU A 13 -15.13 -15.36 -11.55
N ALA A 14 -14.02 -16.05 -11.28
CA ALA A 14 -13.05 -16.47 -12.29
C ALA A 14 -13.66 -17.51 -13.24
N ASP A 15 -14.38 -18.51 -12.72
CA ASP A 15 -15.10 -19.52 -13.50
C ASP A 15 -16.19 -18.89 -14.39
N ALA A 16 -16.80 -17.81 -13.91
CA ALA A 16 -17.78 -17.02 -14.67
C ALA A 16 -17.17 -16.02 -15.67
N GLY A 17 -15.83 -15.96 -15.80
CA GLY A 17 -15.11 -15.05 -16.69
C GLY A 17 -15.26 -13.56 -16.35
N LYS A 18 -15.70 -13.24 -15.13
CA LYS A 18 -15.91 -11.85 -14.69
C LYS A 18 -14.61 -11.26 -14.17
N SER A 19 -14.39 -9.96 -14.40
CA SER A 19 -13.22 -9.24 -13.89
C SER A 19 -13.16 -9.34 -12.37
N LEU A 20 -12.04 -9.86 -11.87
CA LEU A 20 -11.75 -9.93 -10.45
C LEU A 20 -11.54 -8.49 -9.92
N PRO A 21 -12.07 -8.15 -8.74
CA PRO A 21 -11.80 -6.85 -8.13
C PRO A 21 -10.30 -6.69 -7.87
N GLU A 22 -9.68 -5.58 -8.30
CA GLU A 22 -8.30 -5.20 -7.96
C GLU A 22 -8.21 -4.70 -6.50
N GLU A 23 -8.62 -5.55 -5.58
CA GLU A 23 -8.65 -5.32 -4.14
C GLU A 23 -7.55 -6.12 -3.45
N HIS A 24 -6.75 -5.43 -2.63
CA HIS A 24 -5.78 -6.09 -1.76
C HIS A 24 -6.27 -6.00 -0.31
N THR A 25 -6.39 -7.15 0.35
CA THR A 25 -6.80 -7.24 1.76
C THR A 25 -5.61 -7.68 2.59
N ILE A 26 -5.30 -6.89 3.62
CA ILE A 26 -4.29 -7.23 4.61
C ILE A 26 -4.99 -7.41 5.95
N THR A 27 -4.83 -8.60 6.51
CA THR A 27 -5.42 -8.99 7.79
C THR A 27 -4.34 -8.97 8.86
N PHE A 28 -4.65 -8.35 9.99
CA PHE A 28 -3.81 -8.37 11.17
C PHE A 28 -4.43 -9.29 12.22
N GLU A 29 -3.63 -10.20 12.78
CA GLU A 29 -4.05 -11.09 13.87
C GLU A 29 -4.28 -10.32 15.18
N ASP A 30 -3.53 -9.23 15.39
CA ASP A 30 -3.65 -8.33 16.54
C ASP A 30 -3.93 -6.89 16.05
N PRO A 31 -5.00 -6.23 16.51
CA PRO A 31 -5.26 -4.83 16.21
C PRO A 31 -4.13 -3.90 16.65
N LEU A 32 -3.36 -4.25 17.67
CA LEU A 32 -2.21 -3.47 18.10
C LEU A 32 -1.12 -3.45 17.02
N GLU A 33 -0.90 -4.57 16.33
CA GLU A 33 0.00 -4.64 15.18
C GLU A 33 -0.52 -3.80 14.00
N MET A 34 -1.84 -3.78 13.78
CA MET A 34 -2.46 -2.90 12.80
C MET A 34 -2.17 -1.42 13.13
N VAL A 35 -2.33 -0.99 14.38
CA VAL A 35 -2.06 0.39 14.81
C VAL A 35 -0.57 0.73 14.72
N ARG A 36 0.33 -0.22 15.02
CA ARG A 36 1.78 -0.05 14.83
C ARG A 36 2.15 0.14 13.37
N VAL A 37 1.39 -0.38 12.42
CA VAL A 37 1.61 -0.17 10.97
C VAL A 37 0.84 1.04 10.43
N LEU A 38 -0.28 1.43 11.03
CA LEU A 38 -1.19 2.44 10.48
C LEU A 38 -1.37 3.66 11.40
N SER A 39 -0.27 4.29 11.82
CA SER A 39 -0.37 5.59 12.48
C SER A 39 -1.04 6.63 11.56
N ALA A 40 -1.61 7.68 12.15
CA ALA A 40 -2.22 8.76 11.40
C ALA A 40 -1.30 9.33 10.30
N ALA A 41 -0.01 9.51 10.61
CA ALA A 41 0.99 10.00 9.66
C ALA A 41 1.21 9.04 8.47
N ARG A 42 1.19 7.72 8.71
CA ARG A 42 1.33 6.71 7.67
C ARG A 42 0.07 6.55 6.82
N ILE A 43 -1.12 6.73 7.41
CA ILE A 43 -2.38 6.80 6.65
C ILE A 43 -2.36 7.99 5.69
N VAL A 44 -1.92 9.16 6.15
CA VAL A 44 -1.78 10.36 5.29
C VAL A 44 -0.75 10.13 4.18
N LEU A 45 0.38 9.50 4.48
CA LEU A 45 1.36 9.09 3.48
C LEU A 45 0.77 8.13 2.45
N LEU A 46 0.04 7.08 2.87
CA LEU A 46 -0.62 6.14 1.96
C LEU A 46 -1.60 6.83 1.01
N ARG A 47 -2.45 7.73 1.54
CA ARG A 47 -3.38 8.51 0.72
C ARG A 47 -2.63 9.37 -0.30
N THR A 48 -1.52 9.97 0.12
CA THR A 48 -0.68 10.81 -0.75
C THR A 48 -0.01 9.98 -1.83
N VAL A 49 0.57 8.82 -1.50
CA VAL A 49 1.16 7.88 -2.48
C VAL A 49 0.12 7.39 -3.47
N LYS A 50 -1.12 7.12 -3.02
CA LYS A 50 -2.22 6.70 -3.89
C LYS A 50 -2.61 7.76 -4.93
N MET A 51 -2.64 9.03 -4.53
CA MET A 51 -2.99 10.14 -5.43
C MET A 51 -1.81 10.64 -6.27
N TYR A 52 -0.61 10.63 -5.69
CA TYR A 52 0.60 11.21 -6.24
C TYR A 52 1.79 10.28 -6.00
N PRO A 53 1.87 9.13 -6.69
CA PRO A 53 3.02 8.25 -6.61
C PRO A 53 4.29 9.01 -7.03
N GLY A 54 5.42 8.68 -6.42
CA GLY A 54 6.62 9.47 -6.62
C GLY A 54 7.81 9.03 -5.77
N SER A 55 8.91 9.76 -5.88
CA SER A 55 10.09 9.50 -5.05
C SER A 55 9.84 9.90 -3.60
N ILE A 56 10.68 9.37 -2.69
CA ILE A 56 10.66 9.79 -1.28
C ILE A 56 10.83 11.31 -1.16
N THR A 57 11.67 11.92 -2.00
CA THR A 57 11.90 13.37 -2.00
C THR A 57 10.65 14.15 -2.40
N SER A 58 9.91 13.72 -3.44
CA SER A 58 8.69 14.42 -3.84
C SER A 58 7.58 14.26 -2.78
N LEU A 59 7.49 13.07 -2.17
CA LEU A 59 6.55 12.80 -1.09
C LEU A 59 6.87 13.60 0.17
N SER A 60 8.15 13.72 0.55
CA SER A 60 8.56 14.53 1.71
C SER A 60 8.24 16.00 1.52
N THR A 61 8.50 16.55 0.32
CA THR A 61 8.15 17.93 -0.01
C THR A 61 6.64 18.16 0.05
N ARG A 62 5.85 17.27 -0.55
CA ARG A 62 4.38 17.38 -0.58
C ARG A 62 3.76 17.29 0.82
N LEU A 63 4.28 16.39 1.64
CA LEU A 63 3.82 16.21 3.02
C LEU A 63 4.37 17.27 3.99
N LYS A 64 5.33 18.10 3.55
CA LYS A 64 6.08 19.03 4.41
C LYS A 64 6.69 18.30 5.62
N ARG A 65 7.20 17.10 5.39
CA ARG A 65 7.82 16.23 6.41
C ARG A 65 9.28 16.00 6.08
N ASP A 66 10.08 15.74 7.10
CA ASP A 66 11.47 15.35 6.92
C ASP A 66 11.59 14.06 6.08
N ARG A 67 12.58 14.05 5.18
CA ARG A 67 12.83 12.96 4.23
C ARG A 67 13.21 11.65 4.94
N SER A 68 13.96 11.70 6.05
CA SER A 68 14.34 10.49 6.80
C SER A 68 13.12 9.85 7.46
N THR A 69 12.20 10.68 7.96
CA THR A 69 10.94 10.21 8.54
C THR A 69 10.05 9.55 7.50
N VAL A 70 9.91 10.17 6.32
CA VAL A 70 9.15 9.57 5.21
C VAL A 70 9.80 8.27 4.73
N THR A 71 11.14 8.20 4.68
CA THR A 71 11.86 6.95 4.33
C THR A 71 11.51 5.81 5.28
N ARG A 72 11.53 6.07 6.60
CA ARG A 72 11.20 5.08 7.63
C ARG A 72 9.74 4.62 7.50
N ASP A 73 8.82 5.56 7.32
CA ASP A 73 7.39 5.26 7.15
C ASP A 73 7.14 4.41 5.87
N VAL A 74 7.78 4.75 4.74
CA VAL A 74 7.71 3.95 3.51
C VAL A 74 8.25 2.53 3.74
N ALA A 75 9.33 2.36 4.50
CA ALA A 75 9.88 1.05 4.81
C ALA A 75 8.91 0.18 5.63
N ILE A 76 8.26 0.77 6.64
CA ILE A 76 7.23 0.08 7.45
C ILE A 76 6.05 -0.34 6.56
N LEU A 77 5.54 0.58 5.75
CA LEU A 77 4.41 0.32 4.85
C LEU A 77 4.75 -0.72 3.78
N LYS A 78 5.99 -0.71 3.26
CA LYS A 78 6.46 -1.72 2.31
C LYS A 78 6.53 -3.10 2.95
N LYS A 79 7.10 -3.20 4.16
CA LYS A 79 7.17 -4.46 4.91
C LYS A 79 5.78 -5.04 5.17
N ALA A 80 4.80 -4.16 5.42
CA ALA A 80 3.41 -4.55 5.61
C ALA A 80 2.65 -4.86 4.30
N GLY A 81 3.27 -4.76 3.12
CA GLY A 81 2.60 -5.04 1.84
C GLY A 81 1.61 -3.97 1.38
N LEU A 82 1.74 -2.72 1.88
CA LEU A 82 0.84 -1.62 1.55
C LEU A 82 1.35 -0.76 0.38
N VAL A 83 2.67 -0.69 0.22
CA VAL A 83 3.33 0.04 -0.86
C VAL A 83 4.44 -0.79 -1.49
N THR A 84 4.72 -0.52 -2.75
CA THR A 84 5.91 -1.02 -3.46
C THR A 84 6.85 0.14 -3.78
N VAL A 85 8.13 -0.18 -4.00
CA VAL A 85 9.15 0.77 -4.44
C VAL A 85 9.83 0.19 -5.67
N GLU A 86 9.50 0.73 -6.83
CA GLU A 86 9.96 0.25 -8.13
C GLU A 86 11.00 1.19 -8.72
N GLN A 87 11.95 0.66 -9.48
CA GLN A 87 12.85 1.50 -10.26
C GLN A 87 12.17 1.90 -11.56
N LYS A 88 11.96 3.20 -11.75
CA LYS A 88 11.50 3.79 -13.01
C LYS A 88 12.66 4.49 -13.69
N ILE A 89 12.83 4.20 -14.98
CA ILE A 89 13.76 4.94 -15.84
C ILE A 89 13.04 6.22 -16.28
N LEU A 90 13.59 7.38 -15.94
CA LEU A 90 13.11 8.66 -16.43
C LEU A 90 13.98 9.04 -17.64
N PRO A 91 13.39 9.19 -18.85
CA PRO A 91 14.13 9.63 -20.02
C PRO A 91 14.88 10.94 -19.70
N GLY A 92 16.19 10.96 -19.90
CA GLY A 92 17.03 12.15 -19.72
C GLY A 92 17.44 12.52 -18.28
N HIS A 93 16.93 11.85 -17.24
CA HIS A 93 17.23 12.21 -15.84
C HIS A 93 17.64 11.03 -14.93
N GLY A 94 17.91 9.86 -15.51
CA GLY A 94 18.43 8.70 -14.80
C GLY A 94 17.35 7.79 -14.19
N ARG A 95 17.73 7.01 -13.16
CA ARG A 95 16.84 6.04 -12.49
C ARG A 95 16.24 6.65 -11.23
N MET A 96 14.93 6.52 -11.04
CA MET A 96 14.21 6.96 -9.85
C MET A 96 13.54 5.78 -9.15
N LYS A 97 13.65 5.70 -7.82
CA LYS A 97 12.81 4.82 -7.01
C LYS A 97 11.46 5.49 -6.80
N GLU A 98 10.42 4.94 -7.39
CA GLU A 98 9.05 5.43 -7.27
C GLU A 98 8.30 4.59 -6.25
N VAL A 99 7.69 5.25 -5.27
CA VAL A 99 6.81 4.64 -4.27
C VAL A 99 5.38 4.66 -4.81
N ARG A 100 4.70 3.51 -4.80
CA ARG A 100 3.32 3.33 -5.26
C ARG A 100 2.53 2.43 -4.30
N THR A 101 1.21 2.55 -4.28
CA THR A 101 0.35 1.57 -3.60
C THR A 101 0.28 0.27 -4.40
N ILE A 102 0.20 -0.86 -3.72
CA ILE A 102 0.13 -2.19 -4.37
C ILE A 102 -1.21 -2.45 -5.06
N ALA A 103 -2.28 -1.78 -4.63
CA ALA A 103 -3.60 -1.92 -5.24
C ALA A 103 -4.39 -0.62 -5.28
N HIS A 104 -5.37 -0.57 -6.17
CA HIS A 104 -6.30 0.55 -6.33
C HIS A 104 -7.25 0.67 -5.14
N ARG A 105 -7.68 -0.46 -4.56
CA ARG A 105 -8.52 -0.50 -3.35
C ARG A 105 -7.85 -1.34 -2.27
N LEU A 106 -7.69 -0.73 -1.10
CA LEU A 106 -7.08 -1.34 0.07
C LEU A 106 -8.16 -1.53 1.14
N LYS A 107 -8.30 -2.77 1.64
CA LYS A 107 -9.15 -3.10 2.78
C LYS A 107 -8.25 -3.61 3.92
N LEU A 108 -8.48 -3.11 5.13
CA LEU A 108 -7.71 -3.44 6.32
C LEU A 108 -8.67 -3.89 7.40
N GLU A 109 -8.43 -5.07 7.96
CA GLU A 109 -9.28 -5.67 8.98
C GLU A 109 -8.41 -6.28 10.09
N ALA A 110 -8.88 -6.18 11.33
CA ALA A 110 -8.28 -6.81 12.50
C ALA A 110 -9.39 -7.46 13.34
N PHE A 111 -9.05 -8.54 14.03
CA PHE A 111 -9.97 -9.34 14.83
C PHE A 111 -9.53 -9.34 16.30
N LEU A 112 -10.48 -9.45 17.22
CA LEU A 112 -10.28 -9.56 18.67
C LEU A 112 -10.93 -10.85 19.17
#